data_AF-A0A2I3RJW1-F1
#
_entry.id   AF-A0A2I3RJW1-F1
#
_cell.length_a   1.000
_cell.length_b   1.000
_cell.length_c   1.000
_cell.angle_alpha   90.00
_cell.angle_beta   90.00
_cell.angle_gamma   90.00
#
_symmetry.space_group_name_H-M   'P 1'
#
loop_
_entity.id
_entity.type
_entity.pdbx_description
1 polymer ?
#
loop_
_entity_poly.entity_id
_entity_poly.type
_entity_poly.pdbx_seq_one_letter_code
_entity_poly.pdbx_strand_id
1 'polypeptide(L)'
;MGPGRCLLTALLLLALAPPPEASQYCGRLEYWNPDNKCCSSCLQRFGPPPCPGALETGDTWKEASLLPLLSRELSSLASQPLSRLLDELEVLEELIVLLDPEPGPGGGMAHGTTRHLAARYGLPAAWSTFAYSLRPSRSPLRALIEMVVAREPSASLGQLGTHLAQLGRADALRVLSKLGSSGVCWA
;
A
#
# COMPACT_ATOMS: atom_id res chain seq x y z
N MET A 1 14.45 -2.52 43.85
CA MET A 1 13.77 -2.63 42.53
C MET A 1 13.02 -1.33 42.30
N GLY A 2 13.54 -0.43 41.45
CA GLY A 2 13.07 0.95 41.36
C GLY A 2 11.85 1.14 40.44
N PRO A 3 10.99 2.14 40.72
CA PRO A 3 9.76 2.42 39.97
C PRO A 3 10.00 2.80 38.49
N GLY A 4 11.23 3.18 38.12
CA GLY A 4 11.60 3.51 36.74
C GLY A 4 11.63 2.32 35.79
N ARG A 5 11.81 1.08 36.28
CA ARG A 5 11.78 -0.12 35.42
C ARG A 5 10.37 -0.46 34.94
N CYS A 6 9.35 -0.22 35.76
CA CYS A 6 7.95 -0.49 35.40
C CYS A 6 7.43 0.50 34.33
N LEU A 7 7.81 1.77 34.42
CA LEU A 7 7.47 2.80 33.42
C LEU A 7 8.12 2.53 32.06
N LEU A 8 9.37 2.06 32.04
CA LEU A 8 10.07 1.71 30.82
C LEU A 8 9.47 0.47 30.14
N THR A 9 9.06 -0.54 30.90
CA THR A 9 8.30 -1.68 30.36
C THR A 9 6.91 -1.28 29.85
N ALA A 10 6.21 -0.37 30.53
CA ALA A 10 4.91 0.11 30.07
C ALA A 10 5.02 0.92 28.76
N LEU A 11 6.07 1.74 28.62
CA LEU A 11 6.38 2.47 27.38
C LEU A 11 6.82 1.52 26.24
N LEU A 12 7.58 0.48 26.55
CA LEU A 12 7.96 -0.55 25.55
C LEU A 12 6.73 -1.33 25.06
N LEU A 13 5.78 -1.65 25.94
CA LEU A 13 4.54 -2.33 25.59
C LEU A 13 3.59 -1.44 24.79
N LEU A 14 3.56 -0.12 25.04
CA LEU A 14 2.83 0.85 24.23
C LEU A 14 3.48 1.07 22.85
N ALA A 15 4.81 0.93 22.74
CA ALA A 15 5.54 1.01 21.46
C ALA A 15 5.46 -0.29 20.63
N LEU A 16 5.19 -1.43 21.27
CA LEU A 16 4.91 -2.72 20.62
C LEU A 16 3.42 -2.97 20.36
N ALA A 17 2.53 -2.07 20.79
CA ALA A 17 1.13 -2.14 20.41
C ALA A 17 1.05 -1.89 18.90
N PRO A 18 0.52 -2.83 18.10
CA PRO A 18 0.34 -2.59 16.68
C PRO A 18 -0.53 -1.34 16.54
N PRO A 19 -0.15 -0.38 15.68
CA PRO A 19 -1.02 0.75 15.38
C PRO A 19 -2.38 0.17 14.96
N PRO A 20 -3.51 0.78 15.38
CA PRO A 20 -4.84 0.25 15.07
C PRO A 20 -4.87 -0.07 13.58
N GLU A 21 -5.02 -1.37 13.28
CA GLU A 21 -4.91 -1.92 11.93
C GLU A 21 -5.91 -1.15 11.06
N ALA A 22 -5.45 -0.20 10.25
CA ALA A 22 -6.35 0.50 9.35
C ALA A 22 -7.15 -0.54 8.56
N SER A 23 -8.48 -0.37 8.50
CA SER A 23 -9.36 -1.35 7.90
C SER A 23 -8.89 -1.79 6.52
N GLN A 24 -9.11 -3.07 6.20
CA GLN A 24 -8.76 -3.64 4.90
C GLN A 24 -9.38 -2.85 3.73
N TYR A 25 -10.43 -2.06 4.00
CA TYR A 25 -11.18 -1.27 3.03
C TYR A 25 -10.91 0.25 3.12
N CYS A 26 -10.29 0.76 4.20
CA CYS A 26 -10.11 2.20 4.42
C CYS A 26 -9.02 2.55 5.45
N GLY A 27 -8.23 3.59 5.13
CA GLY A 27 -7.19 4.16 6.00
C GLY A 27 -7.69 5.20 7.02
N ARG A 28 -8.98 5.51 7.08
CA ARG A 28 -9.52 6.50 8.03
C ARG A 28 -9.85 5.86 9.37
N LEU A 29 -9.05 6.18 10.38
CA LEU A 29 -9.22 5.67 11.74
C LEU A 29 -10.35 6.38 12.52
N GLU A 30 -10.82 7.53 12.03
CA GLU A 30 -11.89 8.35 12.63
C GLU A 30 -13.21 7.57 12.86
N TYR A 31 -13.44 6.49 12.10
CA TYR A 31 -14.67 5.67 12.15
C TYR A 31 -14.39 4.19 12.39
N TRP A 32 -13.21 3.87 12.94
CA TRP A 32 -12.78 2.49 13.19
C TRP A 32 -13.64 1.81 14.25
N ASN A 33 -14.21 0.65 13.90
CA ASN A 33 -14.87 -0.24 14.83
C ASN A 33 -13.93 -1.42 15.17
N PRO A 34 -13.54 -1.59 16.45
CA PRO A 34 -12.61 -2.65 16.87
C PRO A 34 -13.21 -4.06 16.79
N ASP A 35 -14.52 -4.22 16.97
CA ASP A 35 -15.18 -5.53 16.94
C ASP A 35 -15.19 -6.12 15.53
N ASN A 36 -15.41 -5.25 14.54
CA ASN A 36 -15.51 -5.64 13.14
C ASN A 36 -14.21 -5.43 12.35
N LYS A 37 -13.16 -4.94 13.02
CA LYS A 37 -11.89 -4.53 12.41
C LYS A 37 -12.07 -3.72 11.12
N CYS A 38 -13.05 -2.81 11.10
CA CYS A 38 -13.46 -2.11 9.89
C CYS A 38 -14.06 -0.72 10.17
N CYS A 39 -14.03 0.19 9.20
CA CYS A 39 -14.74 1.45 9.30
C CYS A 39 -16.27 1.25 9.15
N SER A 40 -17.11 1.98 9.89
CA SER A 40 -18.58 1.78 9.84
C SER A 40 -19.19 1.92 8.44
N SER A 41 -18.72 2.90 7.66
CA SER A 41 -19.11 3.10 6.25
C SER A 41 -18.67 1.94 5.35
N CYS A 42 -17.50 1.36 5.64
CA CYS A 42 -16.95 0.21 4.93
C CYS A 42 -17.74 -1.07 5.23
N LEU A 43 -18.10 -1.27 6.51
CA LEU A 43 -18.92 -2.39 6.96
C LEU A 43 -20.31 -2.39 6.29
N GLN A 44 -20.95 -1.22 6.22
CA GLN A 44 -22.25 -1.09 5.54
C GLN A 44 -22.18 -1.39 4.04
N ARG A 45 -21.04 -1.09 3.40
CA ARG A 45 -20.90 -1.19 1.94
C ARG A 45 -20.35 -2.53 1.47
N PHE A 46 -19.45 -3.14 2.24
CA PHE A 46 -18.72 -4.35 1.85
C PHE A 46 -19.02 -5.56 2.74
N GLY A 47 -19.74 -5.37 3.85
CA GLY A 47 -19.96 -6.43 4.84
C GLY A 47 -18.77 -6.65 5.77
N PRO A 48 -18.90 -7.55 6.77
CA PRO A 48 -17.84 -7.86 7.71
C PRO A 48 -16.66 -8.56 7.01
N PRO A 49 -15.40 -8.30 7.43
CA PRO A 49 -14.26 -8.98 6.85
C PRO A 49 -14.32 -10.49 7.12
N PRO A 50 -13.81 -11.33 6.19
CA PRO A 50 -13.75 -12.78 6.39
C PRO A 50 -12.92 -13.10 7.63
N CYS A 51 -13.41 -14.03 8.45
CA CYS A 51 -12.74 -14.44 9.68
C CYS A 51 -11.35 -15.04 9.36
N PRO A 52 -10.29 -14.68 10.10
CA PRO A 52 -8.98 -15.32 9.96
C PRO A 52 -9.06 -16.73 10.57
N GLY A 53 -9.52 -17.69 9.78
CA GLY A 53 -9.66 -19.07 10.21
C GLY A 53 -10.07 -20.07 9.13
N ALA A 54 -10.28 -19.65 7.87
CA ALA A 54 -10.65 -20.54 6.78
C ALA A 54 -9.78 -20.29 5.54
N LEU A 55 -8.54 -20.76 5.58
CA LEU A 55 -7.88 -21.18 4.36
C LEU A 55 -7.07 -22.44 4.66
N GLU A 56 -7.63 -23.55 4.20
CA GLU A 56 -7.15 -24.90 4.33
C GLU A 56 -5.71 -25.02 3.83
N THR A 57 -4.91 -25.75 4.61
CA THR A 57 -3.59 -26.27 4.26
C THR A 57 -3.68 -27.14 3.01
N GLY A 58 -2.79 -26.91 2.05
CA GLY A 58 -2.60 -27.76 0.87
C GLY A 58 -1.24 -27.51 0.24
N ASP A 59 -0.33 -28.45 0.46
CA ASP A 59 1.08 -28.46 0.08
C ASP A 59 1.32 -28.31 -1.43
N THR A 60 2.49 -27.79 -1.85
CA THR A 60 3.40 -28.42 -2.84
C THR A 60 4.71 -27.61 -2.98
N TRP A 61 5.67 -27.98 -2.14
CA TRP A 61 7.12 -27.84 -2.23
C TRP A 61 7.71 -28.26 -3.59
N LYS A 62 7.94 -27.30 -4.51
CA LYS A 62 8.95 -27.46 -5.58
C LYS A 62 9.34 -26.13 -6.27
N GLU A 63 9.90 -25.16 -5.54
CA GLU A 63 10.42 -23.92 -6.17
C GLU A 63 11.72 -23.43 -5.47
N ALA A 64 12.62 -24.34 -5.12
CA ALA A 64 13.78 -24.04 -4.27
C ALA A 64 15.05 -23.57 -5.02
N SER A 65 15.00 -23.31 -6.33
CA SER A 65 16.21 -22.92 -7.09
C SER A 65 16.14 -21.57 -7.83
N LEU A 66 14.99 -20.89 -7.85
CA LEU A 66 14.85 -19.55 -8.44
C LEU A 66 14.59 -18.44 -7.41
N LEU A 67 14.18 -18.80 -6.19
CA LEU A 67 13.91 -17.88 -5.08
C LEU A 67 15.09 -16.98 -4.67
N PRO A 68 16.36 -17.43 -4.64
CA PRO A 68 17.46 -16.58 -4.16
C PRO A 68 17.76 -15.38 -5.07
N LEU A 69 17.54 -15.52 -6.39
CA LEU A 69 17.75 -14.46 -7.37
C LEU A 69 16.57 -13.48 -7.37
N LEU A 70 15.33 -14.00 -7.38
CA LEU A 70 14.10 -13.20 -7.26
C LEU A 70 14.06 -12.41 -5.94
N SER A 71 14.45 -13.01 -4.80
CA SER A 71 14.54 -12.29 -3.52
C SER A 71 15.63 -11.22 -3.52
N ARG A 72 16.77 -11.44 -4.17
CA ARG A 72 17.85 -10.45 -4.22
C ARG A 72 17.49 -9.25 -5.11
N GLU A 73 16.87 -9.50 -6.25
CA GLU A 73 16.39 -8.46 -7.17
C GLU A 73 15.21 -7.68 -6.58
N LEU A 74 14.26 -8.36 -5.90
CA LEU A 74 13.23 -7.66 -5.15
C LEU A 74 13.82 -6.85 -3.98
N SER A 75 14.86 -7.36 -3.32
CA SER A 75 15.52 -6.65 -2.21
C SER A 75 16.29 -5.42 -2.69
N SER A 76 16.98 -5.49 -3.84
CA SER A 76 17.64 -4.34 -4.44
C SER A 76 16.60 -3.31 -4.90
N LEU A 77 15.54 -3.75 -5.58
CA LEU A 77 14.43 -2.90 -6.00
C LEU A 77 13.73 -2.24 -4.81
N ALA A 78 13.49 -2.97 -3.72
CA ALA A 78 12.84 -2.45 -2.53
C ALA A 78 13.64 -1.34 -1.85
N SER A 79 14.97 -1.36 -1.96
CA SER A 79 15.87 -0.33 -1.42
C SER A 79 16.01 0.91 -2.31
N GLN A 80 15.55 0.84 -3.57
CA GLN A 80 15.65 1.97 -4.50
C GLN A 80 14.68 3.09 -4.16
N PRO A 81 15.03 4.34 -4.51
CA PRO A 81 14.19 5.49 -4.24
C PRO A 81 12.90 5.41 -5.04
N LEU A 82 11.81 5.84 -4.40
CA LEU A 82 10.48 5.92 -5.00
C LEU A 82 10.47 6.81 -6.25
N SER A 83 11.36 7.80 -6.33
CA SER A 83 11.49 8.69 -7.49
C SER A 83 11.75 7.92 -8.79
N ARG A 84 12.42 6.75 -8.75
CA ARG A 84 12.67 5.92 -9.94
C ARG A 84 11.38 5.58 -10.70
N LEU A 85 10.26 5.41 -9.98
CA LEU A 85 8.98 5.11 -10.61
C LEU A 85 8.46 6.27 -11.49
N LEU A 86 8.88 7.52 -11.22
CA LEU A 86 8.52 8.67 -12.06
C LEU A 86 9.24 8.67 -13.41
N ASP A 87 10.40 8.01 -13.49
CA ASP A 87 11.21 7.91 -14.71
C ASP A 87 10.74 6.75 -15.62
N GLU A 88 10.08 5.74 -15.05
CA GLU A 88 9.64 4.52 -15.75
C GLU A 88 8.16 4.65 -16.16
N LEU A 89 7.94 5.47 -17.19
CA LEU A 89 6.62 5.93 -17.61
C LEU A 89 5.61 4.81 -17.89
N GLU A 90 6.03 3.71 -18.53
CA GLU A 90 5.15 2.57 -18.84
C GLU A 90 4.60 1.91 -17.57
N VAL A 91 5.47 1.65 -16.59
CA VAL A 91 5.07 1.08 -15.29
C VAL A 91 4.15 2.05 -14.54
N LEU A 92 4.47 3.36 -14.58
CA LEU A 92 3.64 4.38 -13.95
C LEU A 92 2.24 4.44 -14.58
N GLU A 93 2.12 4.41 -15.90
CA GLU A 93 0.85 4.44 -16.61
C GLU A 93 -0.01 3.20 -16.31
N GLU A 94 0.58 2.01 -16.30
CA GLU A 94 -0.12 0.78 -15.90
C GLU A 94 -0.63 0.86 -14.45
N LEU A 95 0.18 1.38 -13.52
CA LEU A 95 -0.25 1.60 -12.15
C LEU A 95 -1.37 2.65 -12.06
N ILE A 96 -1.36 3.70 -12.89
CA ILE A 96 -2.44 4.68 -12.94
C ILE A 96 -3.74 4.02 -13.37
N VAL A 97 -3.73 3.20 -14.43
CA VAL A 97 -4.93 2.48 -14.89
C VAL A 97 -5.50 1.59 -13.79
N LEU A 98 -4.64 0.91 -13.04
CA LEU A 98 -5.05 0.02 -11.95
C LEU A 98 -5.54 0.77 -10.70
N LEU A 99 -4.85 1.84 -10.30
CA LEU A 99 -5.08 2.51 -9.01
C LEU A 99 -6.05 3.70 -9.11
N ASP A 100 -6.27 4.24 -10.32
CA ASP A 100 -7.18 5.35 -10.59
C ASP A 100 -8.23 4.99 -11.66
N PRO A 101 -8.98 3.88 -11.51
CA PRO A 101 -10.00 3.50 -12.50
C PRO A 101 -11.11 4.54 -12.56
N GLU A 102 -11.71 4.67 -13.76
CA GLU A 102 -12.89 5.51 -13.92
C GLU A 102 -14.06 4.98 -13.08
N PRO A 103 -14.86 5.86 -12.46
CA PRO A 103 -16.02 5.45 -11.69
C PRO A 103 -16.98 4.64 -12.58
N GLY A 104 -17.25 3.39 -12.20
CA GLY A 104 -18.16 2.54 -12.96
C GLY A 104 -19.61 3.05 -12.95
N PRO A 105 -20.44 2.58 -13.89
CA PRO A 105 -21.88 2.86 -13.88
C PRO A 105 -22.47 2.35 -12.56
N GLY A 106 -22.96 3.28 -11.73
CA GLY A 106 -23.43 3.01 -10.37
C GLY A 106 -22.62 3.67 -9.25
N GLY A 107 -21.56 4.43 -9.57
CA GLY A 107 -20.83 5.23 -8.56
C GLY A 107 -20.15 4.40 -7.47
N GLY A 108 -19.92 3.11 -7.75
CA GLY A 108 -19.12 2.22 -6.91
C GLY A 108 -17.70 2.77 -6.80
N MET A 109 -17.23 2.98 -5.57
CA MET A 109 -15.85 3.42 -5.36
C MET A 109 -14.94 2.19 -5.46
N ALA A 110 -13.98 2.21 -6.38
CA ALA A 110 -12.95 1.17 -6.43
C ALA A 110 -12.18 1.13 -5.10
N HIS A 111 -11.82 -0.08 -4.64
CA HIS A 111 -11.03 -0.29 -3.44
C HIS A 111 -9.53 -0.22 -3.76
N GLY A 112 -8.70 0.12 -2.76
CA GLY A 112 -7.24 0.13 -2.93
C GLY A 112 -6.75 1.10 -4.01
N THR A 113 -7.46 2.21 -4.21
CA THR A 113 -7.08 3.29 -5.15
C THR A 113 -5.98 4.20 -4.61
N THR A 114 -5.50 5.15 -5.43
CA THR A 114 -4.56 6.20 -4.97
C THR A 114 -5.05 6.95 -3.74
N ARG A 115 -6.37 7.14 -3.57
CA ARG A 115 -6.93 7.72 -2.34
C ARG A 115 -6.55 6.93 -1.08
N HIS A 116 -6.58 5.61 -1.16
CA HIS A 116 -6.23 4.73 -0.04
C HIS A 116 -4.72 4.75 0.21
N LEU A 117 -3.94 4.78 -0.86
CA LEU A 117 -2.48 4.89 -0.78
C LEU A 117 -2.05 6.22 -0.15
N ALA A 118 -2.68 7.34 -0.53
CA ALA A 118 -2.42 8.66 0.05
C ALA A 118 -2.65 8.70 1.56
N ALA A 119 -3.72 8.04 2.04
CA ALA A 119 -3.99 7.92 3.47
C ALA A 119 -2.88 7.14 4.21
N ARG A 120 -2.30 6.10 3.60
CA ARG A 120 -1.16 5.36 4.16
C ARG A 120 0.11 6.22 4.28
N TYR A 121 0.27 7.21 3.39
CA TYR A 121 1.30 8.26 3.48
C TYR A 121 0.92 9.45 4.38
N GLY A 122 -0.16 9.34 5.14
CA GLY A 122 -0.62 10.35 6.09
C GLY A 122 -1.18 11.62 5.45
N LEU A 123 -1.59 11.58 4.18
CA LEU A 123 -2.22 12.72 3.53
C LEU A 123 -3.70 12.83 3.92
N PRO A 124 -4.21 14.05 4.15
CA PRO A 124 -5.61 14.25 4.51
C PRO A 124 -6.54 13.94 3.33
N ALA A 125 -7.78 13.59 3.65
CA ALA A 125 -8.83 13.35 2.65
C ALA A 125 -9.01 14.48 1.63
N ALA A 126 -8.89 15.73 2.09
CA ALA A 126 -9.01 16.91 1.25
C ALA A 126 -7.97 16.92 0.12
N TRP A 127 -6.76 16.42 0.39
CA TRP A 127 -5.73 16.26 -0.63
C TRP A 127 -6.18 15.31 -1.74
N SER A 128 -6.76 14.15 -1.40
CA SER A 128 -7.26 13.24 -2.41
C SER A 128 -8.40 13.85 -3.22
N THR A 129 -9.36 14.53 -2.59
CA THR A 129 -10.42 15.22 -3.32
C THR A 129 -9.86 16.22 -4.33
N PHE A 130 -8.87 17.01 -3.91
CA PHE A 130 -8.17 17.94 -4.78
C PHE A 130 -7.43 17.22 -5.92
N ALA A 131 -6.62 16.20 -5.63
CA ALA A 131 -5.85 15.46 -6.63
C ALA A 131 -6.75 14.84 -7.72
N TYR A 132 -7.88 14.23 -7.34
CA TYR A 132 -8.82 13.64 -8.31
C TYR A 132 -9.56 14.68 -9.16
N SER A 133 -9.72 15.91 -8.66
CA SER A 133 -10.30 17.02 -9.44
C SER A 133 -9.39 17.48 -10.59
N LEU A 134 -8.08 17.18 -10.50
CA LEU A 134 -7.07 17.53 -11.50
C LEU A 134 -6.88 16.47 -12.58
N ARG A 135 -7.59 15.33 -12.53
CA ARG A 135 -7.42 14.21 -13.49
C ARG A 135 -7.36 14.59 -14.97
N PRO A 136 -8.09 15.61 -15.47
CA PRO A 136 -7.98 16.01 -16.87
C PRO A 136 -6.56 16.45 -17.29
N SER A 137 -5.71 16.89 -16.35
CA SER A 137 -4.36 17.40 -16.63
C SER A 137 -3.25 16.76 -15.80
N ARG A 138 -3.58 16.11 -14.68
CA ARG A 138 -2.60 15.49 -13.78
C ARG A 138 -3.15 14.26 -13.08
N SER A 139 -2.43 13.15 -13.21
CA SER A 139 -2.76 11.90 -12.52
C SER A 139 -2.65 12.06 -10.99
N PRO A 140 -3.64 11.58 -10.21
CA PRO A 140 -3.59 11.52 -8.76
C PRO A 140 -2.41 10.67 -8.26
N LEU A 141 -2.16 9.49 -8.87
CA LEU A 141 -1.05 8.64 -8.47
C LEU A 141 0.31 9.33 -8.70
N ARG A 142 0.49 9.98 -9.86
CA ARG A 142 1.71 10.73 -10.13
C ARG A 142 1.89 11.87 -9.13
N ALA A 143 0.84 12.64 -8.85
CA ALA A 143 0.87 13.72 -7.87
C ALA A 143 1.18 13.21 -6.45
N LEU A 144 0.70 12.02 -6.08
CA LEU A 144 1.02 11.37 -4.81
C LEU A 144 2.51 11.07 -4.72
N ILE A 145 3.06 10.39 -5.73
CA ILE A 145 4.47 9.99 -5.76
C ILE A 145 5.38 11.22 -5.72
N GLU A 146 5.11 12.23 -6.57
CA GLU A 146 5.85 13.50 -6.58
C GLU A 146 5.82 14.17 -5.20
N MET A 147 4.67 14.16 -4.52
CA MET A 147 4.55 14.74 -3.18
C MET A 147 5.31 13.96 -2.11
N VAL A 148 5.24 12.62 -2.13
CA VAL A 148 5.98 11.77 -1.18
C VAL A 148 7.48 11.96 -1.38
N VAL A 149 7.97 11.94 -2.62
CA VAL A 149 9.39 12.18 -2.94
C VAL A 149 9.84 13.57 -2.47
N ALA A 150 9.00 14.60 -2.63
CA ALA A 150 9.32 15.94 -2.16
C ALA A 150 9.35 16.06 -0.63
N ARG A 151 8.49 15.33 0.09
CA ARG A 151 8.42 15.32 1.57
C ARG A 151 9.51 14.46 2.21
N GLU A 152 9.79 13.32 1.59
CA GLU A 152 10.70 12.29 2.07
C GLU A 152 11.47 11.69 0.89
N PRO A 153 12.63 12.28 0.53
CA PRO A 153 13.44 11.81 -0.59
C PRO A 153 14.00 10.39 -0.40
N SER A 154 14.05 9.90 0.85
CA SER A 154 14.46 8.54 1.21
C SER A 154 13.34 7.50 1.07
N ALA A 155 12.11 7.91 0.73
CA ALA A 155 11.00 6.98 0.54
C ALA A 155 11.36 5.98 -0.56
N SER A 156 11.09 4.70 -0.32
CA SER A 156 11.55 3.61 -1.19
C SER A 156 10.41 2.93 -1.94
N LEU A 157 10.76 2.24 -3.02
CA LEU A 157 9.82 1.36 -3.74
C LEU A 157 9.32 0.21 -2.85
N GLY A 158 10.13 -0.25 -1.89
CA GLY A 158 9.72 -1.26 -0.91
C GLY A 158 8.61 -0.76 0.02
N GLN A 159 8.66 0.52 0.43
CA GLN A 159 7.59 1.13 1.22
C GLN A 159 6.29 1.24 0.41
N LEU A 160 6.37 1.67 -0.85
CA LEU A 160 5.22 1.68 -1.76
C LEU A 160 4.62 0.28 -1.92
N GLY A 161 5.46 -0.73 -2.19
CA GLY A 161 5.04 -2.13 -2.29
C GLY A 161 4.35 -2.63 -1.01
N THR A 162 4.87 -2.28 0.16
CA THR A 162 4.26 -2.61 1.45
C THR A 162 2.84 -2.03 1.57
N HIS A 163 2.65 -0.77 1.18
CA HIS A 163 1.32 -0.16 1.20
C HIS A 163 0.36 -0.79 0.18
N LEU A 164 0.83 -1.14 -1.02
CA LEU A 164 0.01 -1.83 -2.02
C LEU A 164 -0.40 -3.24 -1.54
N ALA A 165 0.51 -3.97 -0.90
CA ALA A 165 0.21 -5.26 -0.29
C ALA A 165 -0.85 -5.15 0.82
N GLN A 166 -0.72 -4.13 1.69
CA GLN A 166 -1.71 -3.85 2.75
C GLN A 166 -3.09 -3.45 2.20
N LEU A 167 -3.16 -2.99 0.95
CA LEU A 167 -4.41 -2.70 0.24
C LEU A 167 -4.93 -3.90 -0.57
N GLY A 168 -4.25 -5.05 -0.52
CA GLY A 168 -4.60 -6.25 -1.28
C GLY A 168 -4.39 -6.13 -2.79
N ARG A 169 -3.58 -5.18 -3.26
CA ARG A 169 -3.36 -4.90 -4.69
C ARG A 169 -2.23 -5.75 -5.28
N ALA A 170 -2.49 -7.06 -5.40
CA ALA A 170 -1.54 -8.00 -6.01
C ALA A 170 -1.27 -7.71 -7.49
N ASP A 171 -2.25 -7.16 -8.19
CA ASP A 171 -2.15 -6.66 -9.57
C ASP A 171 -1.13 -5.51 -9.69
N ALA A 172 -1.23 -4.51 -8.82
CA ALA A 172 -0.30 -3.38 -8.79
C ALA A 172 1.12 -3.81 -8.41
N LEU A 173 1.26 -4.76 -7.49
CA LEU A 173 2.57 -5.34 -7.13
C LEU A 173 3.24 -6.04 -8.31
N ARG A 174 2.46 -6.75 -9.14
CA ARG A 174 2.98 -7.39 -10.36
C ARG A 174 3.49 -6.36 -11.35
N VAL A 175 2.79 -5.25 -11.53
CA VAL A 175 3.26 -4.14 -12.38
C VAL A 175 4.54 -3.54 -11.80
N LEU A 176 4.60 -3.30 -10.48
CA LEU A 176 5.80 -2.75 -9.83
C LEU A 176 7.04 -3.64 -10.00
N SER A 177 6.88 -4.97 -10.03
CA SER A 177 8.02 -5.89 -10.23
C SER A 177 8.71 -5.74 -11.59
N LYS A 178 8.04 -5.15 -12.60
CA LYS A 178 8.64 -4.91 -13.92
C LYS A 178 9.85 -3.98 -13.87
N LEU A 179 9.94 -3.12 -12.85
CA LEU A 179 11.10 -2.24 -12.62
C LEU A 179 12.41 -3.00 -12.33
N GLY A 180 12.30 -4.21 -11.75
CA GLY A 180 13.43 -5.11 -11.52
C GLY A 180 13.90 -5.76 -12.83
N SER A 181 12.97 -6.08 -13.73
CA SER A 181 13.25 -6.69 -15.02
C SER A 181 13.69 -5.69 -16.10
N SER A 182 13.34 -4.41 -15.96
CA SER A 182 13.74 -3.32 -16.88
C SER A 182 15.26 -3.11 -16.93
N GLY A 183 16.00 -3.59 -15.92
CA GLY A 183 17.47 -3.59 -15.88
C GLY A 183 18.14 -4.70 -16.72
N VAL A 184 17.38 -5.64 -17.30
CA VAL A 184 17.92 -6.66 -18.20
C VAL A 184 17.91 -6.10 -19.62
N CYS A 185 18.81 -5.15 -19.90
CA CYS A 185 19.19 -4.88 -21.28
C CYS A 185 19.88 -6.15 -21.80
N TRP A 186 19.20 -6.85 -22.71
CA TRP A 186 19.81 -7.92 -23.49
C TRP A 186 21.02 -7.35 -24.24
N ALA A 187 22.17 -7.98 -24.04
CA ALA A 187 23.41 -7.71 -24.77
C ALA A 187 23.27 -8.06 -26.26
#